data_AF-A0A660US40-F1
#
_entry.id   AF-A0A660US40-F1
#
_cell.length_a   1.000
_cell.length_b   1.000
_cell.length_c   1.000
_cell.angle_alpha   90.00
_cell.angle_beta   90.00
_cell.angle_gamma   90.00
#
_symmetry.space_group_name_H-M   'P 1'
#
loop_
_entity.id
_entity.type
_entity.pdbx_description
1 polymer ?
#
loop_
_entity_poly.entity_id
_entity_poly.type
_entity_poly.pdbx_seq_one_letter_code
_entity_poly.pdbx_strand_id
1 'polypeptide(L)'
;MRRKVLSGYRNTAWATDYKLSKYQKIRGQIRDGDLLLWRGNGLVAKGIQRLGHQYHNHASFAFVFDKHYTKRVMLFEALAHGVEPEFLSARLERHDGRCWWYQLAAKYEAYRPAIYQAANHYGGTSYDYPGLIKNLFSYVFVDVERLFCSEYVYASGIDAGLPVEFGLIAPRPDDLLSLGWWVKEGVELDG
;
A
#
# COMPACT_ATOMS: atom_id res chain seq x y z
N MET A 1 39.40 -14.58 -38.22
CA MET A 1 38.65 -14.69 -36.95
C MET A 1 37.88 -13.38 -36.72
N ARG A 2 36.59 -13.31 -37.08
CA ARG A 2 35.76 -12.10 -36.94
C ARG A 2 35.04 -12.13 -35.59
N ARG A 3 35.32 -11.19 -34.69
CA ARG A 3 34.53 -11.01 -33.46
C ARG A 3 33.21 -10.33 -33.83
N LYS A 4 32.10 -11.05 -33.69
CA LYS A 4 30.75 -10.46 -33.61
C LYS A 4 30.65 -9.71 -32.29
N VAL A 5 30.53 -8.39 -32.35
CA VAL A 5 30.13 -7.57 -31.20
C VAL A 5 28.61 -7.66 -31.11
N LEU A 6 28.11 -8.22 -30.01
CA LEU A 6 26.68 -8.31 -29.71
C LEU A 6 26.16 -6.92 -29.30
N SER A 7 25.45 -6.28 -30.22
CA SER A 7 24.61 -5.11 -29.99
C SER A 7 23.27 -5.57 -29.41
N GLY A 8 23.10 -5.48 -28.09
CA GLY A 8 21.87 -5.94 -27.41
C GLY A 8 21.43 -5.14 -26.18
N TYR A 9 21.99 -3.95 -25.92
CA TYR A 9 21.65 -3.12 -24.75
C TYR A 9 21.22 -1.71 -25.17
N ARG A 10 20.13 -1.58 -25.92
CA ARG A 10 19.46 -0.29 -26.18
C ARG A 10 17.97 -0.54 -26.38
N ASN A 11 17.15 -0.33 -25.33
CA ASN A 11 15.79 0.27 -25.43
C ASN A 11 14.91 0.23 -24.15
N THR A 12 15.32 -0.34 -23.01
CA THR A 12 14.41 -0.43 -21.84
C THR A 12 14.46 0.77 -20.87
N ALA A 13 15.57 1.53 -20.84
CA ALA A 13 15.74 2.65 -19.89
C ALA A 13 14.81 3.85 -20.19
N TRP A 14 14.51 4.13 -21.46
CA TRP A 14 13.66 5.27 -21.82
C TRP A 14 12.17 5.00 -21.57
N ALA A 15 11.71 3.75 -21.74
CA ALA A 15 10.31 3.39 -21.51
C ALA A 15 9.95 3.33 -20.02
N THR A 16 10.93 2.99 -19.17
CA THR A 16 10.76 2.96 -17.70
C THR A 16 10.69 4.35 -17.10
N ASP A 17 11.44 5.33 -17.64
CA ASP A 17 11.39 6.72 -17.18
C ASP A 17 10.03 7.40 -17.42
N TYR A 18 9.32 7.07 -18.50
CA TYR A 18 7.97 7.63 -18.74
C TYR A 18 6.90 7.01 -17.84
N LYS A 19 7.05 5.73 -17.46
CA LYS A 19 6.03 4.98 -16.71
C LYS A 19 5.87 5.48 -15.28
N LEU A 20 6.92 6.08 -14.70
CA LEU A 20 6.98 6.52 -13.31
C LEU A 20 7.12 8.05 -13.15
N SER A 21 6.79 8.82 -14.18
CA SER A 21 7.04 10.27 -14.23
C SER A 21 6.33 11.09 -13.14
N LYS A 22 5.09 10.75 -12.77
CA LYS A 22 4.35 11.38 -11.67
C LYS A 22 4.93 10.92 -10.34
N TYR A 23 5.20 9.62 -10.18
CA TYR A 23 5.85 9.11 -8.97
C TYR A 23 7.19 9.81 -8.72
N GLN A 24 8.04 9.96 -9.73
CA GLN A 24 9.34 10.64 -9.61
C GLN A 24 9.21 12.10 -9.15
N LYS A 25 8.15 12.80 -9.56
CA LYS A 25 7.89 14.20 -9.14
C LYS A 25 7.42 14.32 -7.70
N ILE A 26 6.65 13.35 -7.22
CA ILE A 26 6.02 13.42 -5.90
C ILE A 26 6.72 12.59 -4.82
N ARG A 27 7.62 11.67 -5.18
CA ARG A 27 8.29 10.76 -4.21
C ARG A 27 9.00 11.46 -3.06
N GLY A 28 9.44 12.70 -3.25
CA GLY A 28 10.05 13.50 -2.18
C GLY A 28 9.07 14.05 -1.15
N GLN A 29 7.77 13.98 -1.45
CA GLN A 29 6.67 14.45 -0.61
C GLN A 29 5.98 13.30 0.15
N ILE A 30 6.18 12.06 -0.29
CA ILE A 30 5.64 10.87 0.39
C ILE A 30 6.34 10.72 1.74
N ARG A 31 5.55 10.42 2.78
CA ARG A 31 6.01 10.29 4.17
C ARG A 31 5.42 9.07 4.85
N ASP A 32 6.01 8.69 5.97
CA ASP A 32 5.58 7.53 6.77
C ASP A 32 4.10 7.62 7.16
N GLY A 33 3.34 6.57 6.89
CA GLY A 33 1.91 6.53 7.22
C GLY A 33 1.00 7.21 6.19
N ASP A 34 1.54 7.68 5.06
CA ASP A 34 0.70 8.01 3.90
C ASP A 34 0.04 6.74 3.35
N LEU A 35 -1.16 6.89 2.80
CA LEU A 35 -1.96 5.79 2.27
C LEU A 35 -1.80 5.68 0.76
N LEU A 36 -1.74 4.43 0.28
CA LEU A 36 -1.84 4.10 -1.13
C LEU A 36 -3.04 3.19 -1.32
N LEU A 37 -3.93 3.58 -2.23
CA LEU A 37 -5.03 2.74 -2.68
C LEU A 37 -4.78 2.30 -4.11
N TRP A 38 -5.13 1.05 -4.40
CA TRP A 38 -4.80 0.43 -5.68
C TRP A 38 -6.05 -0.12 -6.36
N ARG A 39 -6.07 -0.02 -7.67
CA ARG A 39 -7.08 -0.61 -8.54
C ARG A 39 -6.39 -1.43 -9.63
N GLY A 40 -6.34 -2.75 -9.43
CA GLY A 40 -5.83 -3.70 -10.40
C GLY A 40 -6.86 -4.08 -11.47
N ASN A 41 -6.37 -4.53 -12.62
CA ASN A 41 -7.18 -5.02 -13.75
C ASN A 41 -7.28 -6.56 -13.83
N GLY A 42 -6.54 -7.29 -12.98
CA GLY A 42 -6.54 -8.75 -12.92
C GLY A 42 -7.89 -9.35 -12.48
N LEU A 43 -8.07 -10.65 -12.69
CA LEU A 43 -9.33 -11.35 -12.38
C LEU A 43 -9.70 -11.27 -10.89
N VAL A 44 -8.71 -11.44 -10.01
CA VAL A 44 -8.90 -11.31 -8.55
C VAL A 44 -9.32 -9.89 -8.18
N ALA A 45 -8.63 -8.88 -8.70
CA ALA A 45 -8.95 -7.47 -8.46
C ALA A 45 -10.37 -7.11 -8.92
N LYS A 46 -10.76 -7.56 -10.12
CA LYS A 46 -12.13 -7.38 -10.64
C LYS A 46 -13.18 -8.11 -9.79
N GLY A 47 -12.84 -9.28 -9.24
CA GLY A 47 -13.68 -10.02 -8.31
C GLY A 47 -13.94 -9.23 -7.02
N ILE A 48 -12.88 -8.71 -6.39
CA ILE A 48 -12.96 -7.87 -5.18
C ILE A 48 -13.83 -6.64 -5.45
N GLN A 49 -13.55 -5.91 -6.54
CA GLN A 49 -14.27 -4.69 -6.89
C GLN A 49 -15.77 -4.96 -7.08
N ARG A 50 -16.12 -6.06 -7.76
CA ARG A 50 -17.52 -6.43 -8.02
C ARG A 50 -18.25 -6.90 -6.77
N LEU A 51 -17.64 -7.79 -5.98
CA LEU A 51 -18.27 -8.37 -4.78
C LEU A 51 -18.35 -7.36 -3.63
N GLY A 52 -17.29 -6.58 -3.44
CA GLY A 52 -17.22 -5.56 -2.40
C GLY A 52 -17.95 -4.27 -2.78
N HIS A 53 -18.43 -4.14 -4.01
CA HIS A 53 -18.90 -2.87 -4.59
C HIS A 53 -17.89 -1.74 -4.38
N GLN A 54 -16.61 -2.04 -4.58
CA GLN A 54 -15.48 -1.15 -4.30
C GLN A 54 -14.77 -0.76 -5.59
N TYR A 55 -14.27 0.47 -5.61
CA TYR A 55 -13.42 0.98 -6.67
C TYR A 55 -11.98 0.52 -6.49
N HIS A 56 -11.43 0.62 -5.28
CA HIS A 56 -10.10 0.09 -4.96
C HIS A 56 -10.21 -1.36 -4.44
N ASN A 57 -9.16 -2.14 -4.67
CA ASN A 57 -9.11 -3.55 -4.23
C ASN A 57 -7.91 -3.87 -3.35
N HIS A 58 -7.06 -2.89 -3.05
CA HIS A 58 -5.92 -3.06 -2.18
C HIS A 58 -5.54 -1.72 -1.53
N ALA A 59 -4.97 -1.80 -0.32
CA ALA A 59 -4.51 -0.67 0.46
C ALA A 59 -3.14 -0.97 1.06
N SER A 60 -2.26 0.03 1.12
CA SER A 60 -0.97 -0.10 1.79
C SER A 60 -0.52 1.22 2.41
N PHE A 61 0.31 1.13 3.44
CA PHE A 61 1.04 2.28 3.94
C PHE A 61 2.32 2.49 3.14
N ALA A 62 2.68 3.76 2.93
CA ALA A 62 3.99 4.17 2.44
C ALA A 62 4.91 4.50 3.62
N PHE A 63 6.17 4.08 3.50
CA PHE A 63 7.23 4.37 4.46
C PHE A 63 8.51 4.80 3.76
N VAL A 64 9.15 5.83 4.28
CA VAL A 64 10.39 6.38 3.77
C VAL A 64 11.55 5.73 4.47
N PHE A 65 12.28 4.92 3.71
CA PHE A 65 13.56 4.38 4.15
C PHE A 65 14.68 5.33 3.73
N ASP A 66 15.27 6.02 4.70
CA ASP A 66 16.42 6.91 4.50
C ASP A 66 17.69 6.24 5.05
N LYS A 67 18.49 5.67 4.14
CA LYS A 67 19.79 5.10 4.50
C LYS A 67 20.85 5.62 3.54
N HIS A 68 21.96 6.12 4.10
CA HIS A 68 23.12 6.61 3.36
C HIS A 68 22.75 7.57 2.21
N TYR A 69 21.97 8.62 2.49
CA TYR A 69 21.60 9.68 1.54
C TYR A 69 20.69 9.25 0.38
N THR A 70 20.14 8.03 0.43
CA THR A 70 19.18 7.56 -0.57
C THR A 70 17.83 7.32 0.06
N LYS A 71 16.90 8.26 -0.15
CA LYS A 71 15.50 8.10 0.24
C LYS A 71 14.80 7.15 -0.72
N ARG A 72 14.32 6.03 -0.20
CA ARG A 72 13.48 5.06 -0.90
C ARG A 72 12.10 5.02 -0.25
N VAL A 73 11.06 4.90 -1.07
CA VAL A 73 9.70 4.67 -0.55
C VAL A 73 9.43 3.18 -0.63
N MET A 74 9.09 2.59 0.51
CA MET A 74 8.69 1.20 0.64
C MET A 74 7.22 1.12 1.02
N LEU A 75 6.65 -0.04 0.75
CA LEU A 75 5.32 -0.46 1.11
C LEU A 75 5.47 -1.65 2.03
N PHE A 76 4.55 -1.78 2.97
CA PHE A 76 4.29 -3.06 3.60
C PHE A 76 2.98 -3.60 3.03
N GLU A 77 3.06 -4.69 2.28
CA GLU A 77 1.88 -5.37 1.71
C GLU A 77 1.63 -6.67 2.49
N ALA A 78 0.39 -6.86 2.93
CA ALA A 78 -0.04 -8.13 3.50
C ALA A 78 -0.35 -9.12 2.37
N LEU A 79 0.45 -10.19 2.28
CA LEU A 79 0.31 -11.32 1.35
C LEU A 79 -0.05 -12.59 2.12
N ALA A 80 -0.43 -13.67 1.43
CA ALA A 80 -0.83 -14.93 2.08
C ALA A 80 0.22 -15.52 3.04
N HIS A 81 1.51 -15.26 2.81
CA HIS A 81 2.62 -15.75 3.62
C HIS A 81 3.15 -14.73 4.63
N GLY A 82 2.55 -13.54 4.73
CA GLY A 82 2.88 -12.52 5.70
C GLY A 82 2.96 -11.12 5.12
N VAL A 83 3.36 -10.16 5.96
CA VAL A 83 3.61 -8.77 5.56
C VAL A 83 5.03 -8.64 5.02
N GLU A 84 5.16 -8.26 3.75
CA GLU A 84 6.44 -8.12 3.08
C GLU A 84 6.75 -6.66 2.70
N PRO A 85 7.99 -6.19 2.89
CA PRO A 85 8.44 -4.91 2.35
C PRO A 85 8.67 -4.99 0.84
N GLU A 86 8.10 -4.05 0.09
CA GLU A 86 8.38 -3.88 -1.34
C GLU A 86 8.67 -2.40 -1.67
N PHE A 87 9.57 -2.13 -2.62
CA PHE A 87 9.76 -0.76 -3.11
C PHE A 87 8.55 -0.28 -3.91
N LEU A 88 8.01 0.90 -3.58
CA LEU A 88 6.87 1.48 -4.29
C LEU A 88 7.15 1.64 -5.79
N SER A 89 8.37 2.02 -6.18
CA SER A 89 8.74 2.12 -7.60
C SER A 89 8.63 0.79 -8.34
N ALA A 90 9.10 -0.30 -7.72
CA ALA A 90 9.05 -1.63 -8.33
C ALA A 90 7.62 -2.16 -8.38
N ARG A 91 6.82 -1.86 -7.34
CA ARG A 91 5.40 -2.20 -7.29
C ARG A 91 4.62 -1.51 -8.39
N LEU A 92 4.80 -0.19 -8.55
CA LEU A 92 4.17 0.61 -9.60
C LEU A 92 4.53 0.08 -10.99
N GLU A 93 5.82 -0.11 -11.28
CA GLU A 93 6.30 -0.58 -12.58
C GLU A 93 5.67 -1.91 -13.04
N ARG A 94 5.37 -2.80 -12.09
CA ARG A 94 4.74 -4.11 -12.35
C ARG A 94 3.22 -4.10 -12.23
N HIS A 95 2.62 -3.03 -11.72
CA HIS A 95 1.19 -2.98 -11.47
C HIS A 95 0.41 -2.81 -12.78
N ASP A 96 -0.48 -3.76 -13.10
CA ASP A 96 -1.49 -3.59 -14.14
C ASP A 96 -2.75 -2.97 -13.53
N GLY A 97 -2.83 -1.65 -13.56
CA GLY A 97 -3.88 -0.92 -12.88
C GLY A 97 -3.55 0.55 -12.64
N ARG A 98 -4.09 1.08 -11.54
CA ARG A 98 -3.88 2.46 -11.10
C ARG A 98 -3.64 2.50 -9.60
N CYS A 99 -2.90 3.51 -9.16
CA CYS A 99 -2.58 3.73 -7.75
C CYS A 99 -2.85 5.20 -7.40
N TRP A 100 -3.38 5.44 -6.21
CA TRP A 100 -3.62 6.78 -5.67
C TRP A 100 -2.90 6.93 -4.34
N TRP A 101 -2.15 8.02 -4.20
CA TRP A 101 -1.49 8.43 -2.97
C TRP A 101 -2.32 9.45 -2.22
N TYR A 102 -2.51 9.22 -0.93
CA TYR A 102 -3.22 10.09 0.00
C TYR A 102 -2.31 10.44 1.17
N GLN A 103 -2.15 11.74 1.42
CA GLN A 103 -1.31 12.23 2.51
C GLN A 103 -2.01 12.05 3.85
N LEU A 104 -1.26 11.60 4.87
CA LEU A 104 -1.76 11.65 6.25
C LEU A 104 -2.07 13.10 6.62
N ALA A 105 -3.26 13.34 7.17
CA ALA A 105 -3.70 14.68 7.50
C ALA A 105 -2.75 15.33 8.52
N ALA A 106 -2.50 16.63 8.38
CA ALA A 106 -1.55 17.36 9.21
C ALA A 106 -1.83 17.25 10.72
N LYS A 107 -3.10 17.11 11.12
CA LYS A 107 -3.48 16.90 12.53
C LYS A 107 -2.97 15.58 13.13
N TYR A 108 -2.58 14.62 12.30
CA TYR A 108 -2.03 13.32 12.73
C TYR A 108 -0.52 13.20 12.47
N GLU A 109 0.15 14.30 12.16
CA GLU A 109 1.58 14.32 11.87
C GLU A 109 2.44 13.73 13.01
N ALA A 110 2.05 13.96 14.26
CA ALA A 110 2.75 13.43 15.44
C ALA A 110 2.68 11.90 15.56
N TYR A 111 1.74 11.25 14.87
CA TYR A 111 1.53 9.81 14.95
C TYR A 111 2.41 9.01 13.99
N ARG A 112 3.07 9.66 13.01
CA ARG A 112 3.86 8.94 11.99
C ARG A 112 4.91 7.96 12.56
N PRO A 113 5.70 8.30 13.60
CA PRO A 113 6.63 7.33 14.19
C PRO A 113 5.92 6.12 14.80
N ALA A 114 4.77 6.34 15.46
CA ALA A 114 3.97 5.27 16.04
C ALA A 114 3.33 4.40 14.97
N ILE A 115 2.84 4.99 13.86
CA ILE A 115 2.32 4.27 12.70
C ILE A 115 3.41 3.37 12.10
N TYR A 116 4.62 3.90 11.90
CA TYR A 116 5.74 3.10 11.41
C TYR A 116 6.08 1.94 12.34
N GLN A 117 6.15 2.19 13.66
CA GLN A 117 6.44 1.16 14.65
C GLN A 117 5.35 0.07 14.68
N ALA A 118 4.07 0.46 14.68
CA ALA A 118 2.95 -0.48 14.67
C ALA A 118 2.94 -1.31 13.38
N ALA A 119 3.05 -0.66 12.21
CA ALA A 119 3.14 -1.33 10.92
C ALA A 119 4.32 -2.32 10.87
N ASN A 120 5.50 -1.92 11.36
CA ASN A 120 6.67 -2.79 11.38
C ASN A 120 6.56 -3.93 12.42
N HIS A 121 5.81 -3.75 13.51
CA HIS A 121 5.50 -4.83 14.46
C HIS A 121 4.70 -5.96 13.78
N TYR A 122 3.83 -5.60 12.86
CA TYR A 122 3.10 -6.53 12.01
C TYR A 122 3.95 -7.09 10.85
N GLY A 123 5.06 -6.43 10.50
CA GLY A 123 6.02 -6.86 9.49
C GLY A 123 6.84 -8.09 9.91
N GLY A 124 6.82 -9.17 9.11
CA GLY A 124 7.64 -10.37 9.34
C GLY A 124 7.13 -11.35 10.40
N THR A 125 6.01 -11.07 11.04
CA THR A 125 5.37 -11.98 12.00
C THR A 125 4.40 -12.88 11.24
N SER A 126 4.62 -14.19 11.20
CA SER A 126 3.61 -15.16 10.75
C SER A 126 2.51 -15.21 11.82
N TYR A 127 1.58 -14.27 11.77
CA TYR A 127 0.56 -14.09 12.79
C TYR A 127 -0.41 -15.28 12.83
N ASP A 128 -1.01 -15.52 14.00
CA ASP A 128 -2.29 -16.23 14.13
C ASP A 128 -3.40 -15.29 13.62
N TYR A 129 -3.34 -15.03 12.31
CA TYR A 129 -4.34 -14.27 11.60
C TYR A 129 -5.75 -14.77 11.92
N PRO A 130 -6.02 -16.10 12.05
CA PRO A 130 -7.30 -16.58 12.54
C PRO A 130 -7.78 -15.98 13.86
N GLY A 131 -6.91 -15.68 14.84
CA GLY A 131 -7.29 -15.09 16.13
C GLY A 131 -7.63 -13.59 16.06
N LEU A 132 -6.88 -12.83 15.27
CA LEU A 132 -7.14 -11.40 15.01
C LEU A 132 -8.40 -11.23 14.16
N ILE A 133 -8.54 -12.11 13.15
CA ILE A 133 -9.73 -12.27 12.32
C ILE A 133 -10.92 -12.64 13.20
N LYS A 134 -10.86 -13.66 14.04
CA LYS A 134 -12.04 -14.14 14.80
C LYS A 134 -12.64 -13.10 15.76
N ASN A 135 -11.86 -12.12 16.21
CA ASN A 135 -12.36 -10.96 16.98
C ASN A 135 -12.93 -9.83 16.08
N LEU A 136 -12.52 -9.75 14.82
CA LEU A 136 -13.07 -8.82 13.80
C LEU A 136 -14.21 -9.43 12.94
N PHE A 137 -14.28 -10.76 12.82
CA PHE A 137 -15.00 -11.53 11.78
C PHE A 137 -16.11 -12.44 12.29
N SER A 138 -16.88 -12.03 13.28
CA SER A 138 -18.13 -12.73 13.57
C SER A 138 -19.14 -12.70 12.39
N TYR A 139 -18.83 -12.14 11.20
CA TYR A 139 -19.82 -11.98 10.13
C TYR A 139 -19.44 -12.17 8.63
N VAL A 140 -18.18 -12.38 8.18
CA VAL A 140 -17.93 -12.51 6.72
C VAL A 140 -16.86 -13.54 6.37
N PHE A 141 -17.25 -14.56 5.60
CA PHE A 141 -16.36 -15.56 5.01
C PHE A 141 -15.89 -15.13 3.61
N VAL A 142 -14.65 -15.54 3.28
CA VAL A 142 -14.04 -15.76 1.95
C VAL A 142 -12.98 -14.77 1.44
N ASP A 143 -11.77 -15.36 1.35
CA ASP A 143 -10.50 -14.98 0.74
C ASP A 143 -9.58 -14.04 1.54
N VAL A 144 -8.49 -14.65 1.99
CA VAL A 144 -7.73 -14.31 3.17
C VAL A 144 -6.83 -13.09 2.88
N GLU A 145 -6.20 -13.04 1.70
CA GLU A 145 -5.42 -11.86 1.23
C GLU A 145 -6.27 -10.59 1.02
N ARG A 146 -7.58 -10.74 0.75
CA ARG A 146 -8.47 -9.63 0.36
C ARG A 146 -8.88 -8.76 1.55
N LEU A 147 -8.94 -9.38 2.71
CA LEU A 147 -9.39 -8.77 3.96
C LEU A 147 -8.22 -8.13 4.70
N PHE A 148 -7.00 -8.65 4.53
CA PHE A 148 -5.85 -8.24 5.31
C PHE A 148 -5.27 -6.87 5.00
N CYS A 149 -5.33 -6.39 3.76
CA CYS A 149 -4.56 -5.19 3.41
C CYS A 149 -5.10 -3.92 4.07
N SER A 150 -6.41 -3.69 4.02
CA SER A 150 -7.05 -2.57 4.70
C SER A 150 -7.17 -2.80 6.21
N GLU A 151 -7.29 -4.04 6.66
CA GLU A 151 -7.23 -4.41 8.09
C GLU A 151 -5.86 -4.14 8.71
N TYR A 152 -4.79 -4.49 8.01
CA TYR A 152 -3.43 -4.19 8.42
C TYR A 152 -3.22 -2.68 8.57
N VAL A 153 -3.68 -1.90 7.57
CA VAL A 153 -3.62 -0.43 7.63
C VAL A 153 -4.43 0.09 8.82
N TYR A 154 -5.64 -0.43 9.00
CA TYR A 154 -6.52 -0.04 10.09
C TYR A 154 -5.91 -0.37 11.46
N ALA A 155 -5.57 -1.63 11.72
CA ALA A 155 -4.99 -2.12 12.97
C ALA A 155 -3.70 -1.39 13.33
N SER A 156 -2.79 -1.19 12.36
CA SER A 156 -1.57 -0.41 12.59
C SER A 156 -1.87 1.04 12.96
N GLY A 157 -2.91 1.64 12.38
CA GLY A 157 -3.36 2.99 12.75
C GLY A 157 -3.96 3.05 14.16
N ILE A 158 -4.77 2.06 14.53
CA ILE A 158 -5.35 1.95 15.88
C ILE A 158 -4.26 1.79 16.94
N ASP A 159 -3.32 0.87 16.71
CA ASP A 159 -2.21 0.62 17.64
C ASP A 159 -1.27 1.82 17.76
N ALA A 160 -1.14 2.60 16.69
CA ALA A 160 -0.43 3.87 16.73
C ALA A 160 -1.17 4.96 17.53
N GLY A 161 -2.43 4.73 17.90
CA GLY A 161 -3.28 5.65 18.67
C GLY A 161 -4.14 6.59 17.82
N LEU A 162 -4.32 6.33 16.52
CA LEU A 162 -5.21 7.14 15.70
C LEU A 162 -6.67 6.98 16.15
N PRO A 163 -7.42 8.09 16.27
CA PRO A 163 -8.80 8.05 16.75
C PRO A 163 -9.74 7.46 15.69
N VAL A 164 -10.77 6.74 16.13
CA VAL A 164 -11.84 6.20 15.28
C VAL A 164 -13.18 6.59 15.84
N GLU A 165 -14.05 7.14 14.99
CA GLU A 165 -15.41 7.52 15.38
C GLU A 165 -16.44 6.42 15.07
N PHE A 166 -16.03 5.30 14.46
CA PHE A 166 -16.93 4.22 14.06
C PHE A 166 -16.56 2.88 14.69
N GLY A 167 -17.58 2.06 14.93
CA GLY A 167 -17.47 0.76 15.58
C GLY A 167 -16.47 -0.19 14.91
N LEU A 168 -16.16 -1.29 15.62
CA LEU A 168 -15.07 -2.26 15.39
C LEU A 168 -15.11 -3.04 14.05
N ILE A 169 -15.83 -2.56 13.03
CA ILE A 169 -15.87 -3.22 11.73
C ILE A 169 -14.64 -2.79 10.94
N ALA A 170 -13.85 -3.77 10.52
CA ALA A 170 -12.72 -3.54 9.64
C ALA A 170 -13.13 -2.81 8.36
N PRO A 171 -12.48 -1.68 8.03
CA PRO A 171 -12.77 -0.97 6.79
C PRO A 171 -12.25 -1.77 5.60
N ARG A 172 -13.01 -1.77 4.52
CA ARG A 172 -12.49 -2.17 3.21
C ARG A 172 -11.63 -1.02 2.63
N PRO A 173 -10.83 -1.23 1.57
CA PRO A 173 -9.97 -0.19 1.01
C PRO A 173 -10.63 1.19 0.79
N ASP A 174 -11.83 1.25 0.21
CA ASP A 174 -12.51 2.55 -0.01
C ASP A 174 -13.01 3.21 1.30
N ASP A 175 -13.26 2.41 2.33
CA ASP A 175 -13.78 2.89 3.60
C ASP A 175 -12.69 3.60 4.43
N LEU A 176 -11.40 3.34 4.15
CA LEU A 176 -10.26 3.93 4.88
C LEU A 176 -10.27 5.47 4.82
N LEU A 177 -10.67 6.05 3.69
CA LEU A 177 -10.75 7.52 3.57
C LEU A 177 -11.87 8.13 4.43
N SER A 178 -12.85 7.33 4.83
CA SER A 178 -13.93 7.76 5.72
C SER A 178 -13.49 7.83 7.18
N LEU A 179 -12.35 7.23 7.55
CA LEU A 179 -11.75 7.36 8.89
C LEU A 179 -11.26 8.78 9.17
N GLY A 180 -11.06 9.59 8.12
CA GLY A 180 -10.62 10.97 8.25
C GLY A 180 -9.14 11.14 8.62
N TRP A 181 -8.36 10.06 8.58
CA TRP A 181 -6.90 10.08 8.84
C TRP A 181 -6.10 10.72 7.72
N TRP A 182 -6.57 10.61 6.47
CA TRP A 182 -5.91 11.16 5.29
C TRP A 182 -6.70 12.29 4.67
N VAL A 183 -6.00 13.14 3.92
CA VAL A 183 -6.61 14.14 3.03
C VAL A 183 -7.36 13.40 1.91
N LYS A 184 -8.59 13.82 1.59
CA LYS A 184 -9.45 13.10 0.63
C LYS A 184 -9.01 13.28 -0.82
N GLU A 185 -8.34 14.39 -1.12
CA GLU A 185 -7.77 14.68 -2.43
C GLU A 185 -6.49 13.85 -2.66
N GLY A 186 -6.67 12.66 -3.24
CA GLY A 186 -5.56 11.79 -3.63
C GLY A 186 -4.92 12.20 -4.96
N VAL A 187 -3.65 11.83 -5.14
CA VAL A 187 -2.91 12.00 -6.40
C VAL A 187 -2.74 10.64 -7.07
N GLU A 188 -3.24 10.50 -8.30
CA GLU A 188 -3.02 9.30 -9.10
C GLU A 188 -1.55 9.21 -9.54
N LEU A 189 -0.89 8.11 -9.19
CA LEU A 189 0.47 7.78 -9.59
C LEU A 189 0.44 7.06 -10.94
N ASP A 190 1.47 7.30 -11.76
CA ASP A 190 1.73 6.49 -12.94
C ASP A 190 2.56 5.27 -12.55
N GLY A 191 2.23 4.12 -13.16
CA GLY A 191 2.74 2.81 -12.83
C GLY A 191 2.76 1.90 -14.03
#